data_AF-A0A5C9AHQ5-F1
#
_entry.id   AF-A0A5C9AHQ5-F1
#
_cell.length_a   1.000
_cell.length_b   1.000
_cell.length_c   1.000
_cell.angle_alpha   90.00
_cell.angle_beta   90.00
_cell.angle_gamma   90.00
#
_symmetry.space_group_name_H-M   'P 1'
#
loop_
_entity.id
_entity.type
_entity.pdbx_description
1 polymer ?
#
loop_
_entity_poly.entity_id
_entity_poly.type
_entity_poly.pdbx_seq_one_letter_code
_entity_poly.pdbx_strand_id
1 'polypeptide(L)'
;MTDDFAPDGQLAKAIPGFKPREPQRQMAVAVTQAIEKGQPLVVEAGTGTGKTYAYLAPALRAKKKVIISTGSKALQDQLYSRDLPTVSKALKYTGNVALLKGRSNYLCLERLEQQALAGGDLPVQILSDVILLRSWSNQTVDGDISTCVSVAEDSQAWPLVTSTN
;
A
#
# COMPACT_ATOMS: atom_id res chain seq x y z
N MET A 1 20.99 15.96 10.18
CA MET A 1 20.10 14.82 9.87
C MET A 1 20.97 13.72 9.26
N THR A 2 20.73 12.45 9.60
CA THR A 2 21.50 11.33 9.02
C THR A 2 21.19 11.22 7.53
N ASP A 3 22.22 11.13 6.70
CA ASP A 3 22.06 10.89 5.27
C ASP A 3 21.84 9.39 5.02
N ASP A 4 20.57 8.99 5.00
CA ASP A 4 20.18 7.59 4.84
C ASP A 4 20.62 7.01 3.46
N PHE A 5 20.92 7.85 2.47
CA PHE A 5 21.28 7.48 1.09
C PHE A 5 22.78 7.52 0.79
N ALA A 6 23.62 7.98 1.73
CA ALA A 6 25.07 7.99 1.57
C ALA A 6 25.63 6.55 1.35
N PRO A 7 26.84 6.41 0.78
CA PRO A 7 27.50 5.10 0.63
C PRO A 7 27.62 4.27 1.91
N ASP A 8 27.71 4.93 3.05
CA ASP A 8 27.72 4.35 4.40
C ASP A 8 26.41 4.62 5.18
N GLY A 9 25.37 5.08 4.48
CA GLY A 9 24.04 5.38 5.03
C GLY A 9 23.28 4.13 5.48
N GLN A 10 22.16 4.34 6.17
CA GLN A 10 21.34 3.23 6.70
C GLN A 10 20.81 2.32 5.60
N LEU A 11 20.42 2.87 4.45
CA LEU A 11 19.91 2.07 3.34
C LEU A 11 20.99 1.17 2.73
N ALA A 12 22.21 1.70 2.56
CA ALA A 12 23.35 0.92 2.06
C ALA A 12 23.74 -0.23 3.00
N LYS A 13 23.63 0.00 4.32
CA LYS A 13 23.90 -1.02 5.34
C LYS A 13 22.83 -2.10 5.44
N ALA A 14 21.57 -1.76 5.22
CA ALA A 14 20.45 -2.65 5.49
C ALA A 14 19.89 -3.36 4.25
N ILE A 15 20.09 -2.83 3.04
CA ILE A 15 19.50 -3.35 1.81
C ILE A 15 20.60 -3.95 0.93
N PRO A 16 20.64 -5.29 0.77
CA PRO A 16 21.60 -5.95 -0.09
C PRO A 16 21.54 -5.41 -1.53
N GLY A 17 22.69 -5.06 -2.10
CA GLY A 17 22.78 -4.55 -3.46
C GLY A 17 22.30 -3.10 -3.64
N PHE A 18 21.96 -2.39 -2.57
CA PHE A 18 21.68 -0.96 -2.65
C PHE A 18 22.91 -0.20 -3.15
N LYS A 19 22.72 0.60 -4.21
CA LYS A 19 23.74 1.49 -4.75
C LYS A 19 23.26 2.93 -4.59
N PRO A 20 23.98 3.76 -3.83
CA PRO A 20 23.71 5.20 -3.75
C PRO A 20 23.65 5.81 -5.14
N ARG A 21 22.67 6.70 -5.36
CA ARG A 21 22.53 7.47 -6.58
C ARG A 21 22.35 8.93 -6.22
N GLU A 22 23.19 9.79 -6.78
CA GLU A 22 23.15 11.22 -6.48
C GLU A 22 21.76 11.84 -6.77
N PRO A 23 21.06 11.53 -7.89
CA PRO A 23 19.71 12.06 -8.11
C PRO A 23 18.68 11.61 -7.05
N GLN A 24 18.83 10.40 -6.52
CA GLN A 24 17.97 9.87 -5.44
C GLN A 24 18.19 10.66 -4.14
N ARG A 25 19.45 10.92 -3.81
CA ARG A 25 19.87 11.68 -2.64
C ARG A 25 19.42 13.14 -2.73
N GLN A 26 19.59 13.78 -3.89
CA GLN A 26 19.12 15.14 -4.15
C GLN A 26 17.60 15.26 -3.96
N MET A 27 16.83 14.32 -4.51
CA MET A 27 15.38 14.26 -4.29
C MET A 27 15.04 14.08 -2.80
N ALA A 28 15.73 13.19 -2.08
CA ALA A 28 15.47 12.97 -0.65
C ALA A 28 15.75 14.22 0.20
N VAL A 29 16.83 14.96 -0.10
CA VAL A 29 17.15 16.23 0.54
C VAL A 29 16.07 17.28 0.25
N ALA A 30 15.66 17.41 -1.02
CA ALA A 30 14.60 18.35 -1.40
C ALA A 30 13.28 18.05 -0.69
N VAL A 31 12.87 16.77 -0.63
CA VAL A 31 11.65 16.33 0.06
C VAL A 31 11.74 16.60 1.56
N THR A 32 12.89 16.31 2.19
CA THR A 32 13.14 16.63 3.61
C THR A 32 12.90 18.11 3.89
N GLN A 33 13.55 18.98 3.11
CA GLN A 33 13.45 20.43 3.28
C GLN A 33 12.02 20.93 3.05
N ALA A 34 11.30 20.35 2.09
CA ALA A 34 9.90 20.69 1.83
C ALA A 34 8.99 20.34 3.02
N ILE A 35 9.18 19.17 3.63
CA ILE A 35 8.43 18.73 4.82
C ILE A 35 8.76 19.58 6.05
N GLU A 36 10.03 19.95 6.23
CA GLU A 36 10.49 20.78 7.35
C GLU A 36 9.94 22.21 7.25
N LYS A 37 10.01 22.81 6.06
CA LYS A 37 9.54 24.18 5.80
C LYS A 37 8.03 24.28 5.55
N GLY A 38 7.34 23.16 5.34
CA GLY A 38 5.91 23.13 5.03
C GLY A 38 5.58 23.76 3.67
N GLN A 39 6.46 23.61 2.68
CA GLN A 39 6.31 24.23 1.36
C GLN A 39 6.02 23.18 0.27
N PRO A 40 5.28 23.54 -0.79
CA PRO A 40 5.13 22.68 -1.96
C PRO A 40 6.48 22.43 -2.64
N LEU A 41 6.64 21.23 -3.20
CA LEU A 41 7.79 20.84 -4.00
C LEU A 41 7.31 20.05 -5.22
N VAL A 42 7.84 20.41 -6.38
CA VAL A 42 7.66 19.64 -7.62
C VAL A 42 9.02 19.05 -8.00
N VAL A 43 9.06 17.75 -8.23
CA VAL A 43 10.27 17.03 -8.66
C VAL A 43 9.93 16.20 -9.89
N GLU A 44 10.69 16.39 -10.96
CA GLU A 44 10.73 15.46 -12.07
C GLU A 44 11.84 14.44 -11.83
N ALA A 45 11.48 13.15 -11.82
CA ALA A 45 12.43 12.07 -11.59
C ALA A 45 12.23 10.97 -12.64
N GLY A 46 13.28 10.67 -13.41
CA GLY A 46 13.28 9.61 -14.40
C GLY A 46 12.98 8.23 -13.80
N THR A 47 12.60 7.28 -14.67
CA THR A 47 12.49 5.87 -14.30
C THR A 47 13.83 5.31 -13.80
N GLY A 48 13.80 4.44 -12.78
CA GLY A 48 15.03 3.85 -12.23
C GLY A 48 15.80 4.72 -11.24
N THR A 49 15.45 6.00 -11.07
CA THR A 49 16.08 6.92 -10.11
C THR A 49 15.92 6.49 -8.64
N GLY A 50 14.99 5.58 -8.34
CA GLY A 50 14.69 5.18 -6.96
C GLY A 50 13.82 6.19 -6.23
N LYS A 51 12.94 6.88 -6.99
CA LYS A 51 11.99 7.89 -6.51
C LYS A 51 11.21 7.46 -5.27
N THR A 52 10.78 6.19 -5.23
CA THR A 52 9.99 5.63 -4.13
C THR A 52 10.70 5.77 -2.80
N TYR A 53 11.98 5.40 -2.73
CA TYR A 53 12.73 5.46 -1.48
C TYR A 53 13.04 6.92 -1.13
N ALA A 54 13.33 7.74 -2.14
CA ALA A 54 13.67 9.14 -1.98
C ALA A 54 12.57 9.95 -1.29
N TYR A 55 11.28 9.62 -1.48
CA TYR A 55 10.20 10.24 -0.69
C TYR A 55 9.82 9.42 0.57
N LEU A 56 9.98 8.10 0.59
CA LEU A 56 9.62 7.28 1.76
C LEU A 56 10.53 7.53 2.96
N ALA A 57 11.85 7.57 2.75
CA ALA A 57 12.80 7.77 3.83
C ALA A 57 12.55 9.09 4.59
N PRO A 58 12.47 10.26 3.93
CA PRO A 58 12.16 11.50 4.63
C PRO A 58 10.75 11.51 5.23
N ALA A 59 9.75 10.89 4.59
CA ALA A 59 8.40 10.77 5.15
C ALA A 59 8.40 10.01 6.49
N LEU A 60 9.11 8.88 6.57
CA LEU A 60 9.23 8.07 7.79
C LEU A 60 10.06 8.77 8.88
N ARG A 61 11.06 9.58 8.48
CA ARG A 61 11.89 10.37 9.41
C ARG A 61 11.21 11.64 9.91
N ALA A 62 10.18 12.13 9.21
CA ALA A 62 9.53 13.41 9.49
C ALA A 62 8.90 13.52 10.89
N LYS A 63 8.63 12.39 11.56
CA LYS A 63 7.86 12.34 12.83
C LYS A 63 6.52 13.09 12.75
N LYS A 64 5.93 13.12 11.55
CA LYS A 64 4.63 13.73 11.24
C LYS A 64 3.71 12.67 10.63
N LYS A 65 2.41 12.92 10.62
CA LYS A 65 1.47 12.13 9.81
C LYS A 65 1.70 12.48 8.34
N VAL A 66 2.04 11.47 7.53
CA VAL A 66 2.29 11.62 6.10
C VAL A 66 1.28 10.79 5.31
N ILE A 67 0.70 11.39 4.28
CA ILE A 67 -0.14 10.69 3.31
C ILE A 67 0.64 10.61 2.01
N ILE A 68 0.74 9.40 1.45
CA ILE A 68 1.35 9.16 0.15
C ILE A 68 0.25 8.74 -0.81
N SER A 69 0.07 9.52 -1.86
CA SER A 69 -0.86 9.22 -2.96
C SER A 69 -0.10 8.78 -4.20
N THR A 70 -0.67 7.88 -4.98
CA THR A 70 -0.07 7.34 -6.22
C THR A 70 -1.14 7.14 -7.28
N GLY A 71 -0.72 6.98 -8.54
CA GLY A 71 -1.61 7.05 -9.69
C GLY A 71 -2.52 5.84 -9.92
N SER A 72 -2.25 4.68 -9.32
CA SER A 72 -3.08 3.48 -9.48
C SER A 72 -3.04 2.58 -8.25
N LYS A 73 -4.05 1.70 -8.12
CA LYS A 73 -4.12 0.68 -7.05
C LYS A 73 -2.92 -0.25 -7.07
N ALA A 74 -2.52 -0.73 -8.25
CA ALA A 74 -1.35 -1.60 -8.39
C ALA A 74 -0.05 -0.93 -7.91
N LEU A 75 0.14 0.37 -8.19
CA LEU A 75 1.29 1.12 -7.66
C LEU A 75 1.20 1.31 -6.15
N GLN A 76 -0.01 1.47 -5.60
CA GLN A 76 -0.26 1.55 -4.17
C GLN A 76 0.09 0.23 -3.47
N ASP A 77 -0.34 -0.88 -4.05
CA ASP A 77 -0.09 -2.24 -3.54
C ASP A 77 1.40 -2.58 -3.58
N GLN A 78 2.09 -2.25 -4.68
CA GLN A 78 3.54 -2.39 -4.76
C GLN A 78 4.24 -1.57 -3.69
N LEU A 79 3.82 -0.32 -3.49
CA LEU A 79 4.38 0.56 -2.48
C LEU A 79 4.20 -0.03 -1.09
N TYR A 80 2.98 -0.46 -0.75
CA TYR A 80 2.63 -0.92 0.59
C TYR A 80 3.19 -2.31 0.94
N SER A 81 3.20 -3.24 -0.02
CA SER A 81 3.61 -4.64 0.21
C SER A 81 5.10 -4.88 0.05
N ARG A 82 5.81 -4.06 -0.74
CA ARG A 82 7.23 -4.28 -1.07
C ARG A 82 8.12 -3.12 -0.64
N ASP A 83 7.86 -1.92 -1.16
CA ASP A 83 8.80 -0.81 -1.02
C ASP A 83 8.81 -0.25 0.42
N LEU A 84 7.64 -0.03 1.00
CA LEU A 84 7.48 0.49 2.36
C LEU A 84 8.05 -0.45 3.42
N PRO A 85 7.78 -1.77 3.43
CA PRO A 85 8.39 -2.69 4.40
C PRO A 85 9.93 -2.70 4.31
N THR A 86 10.48 -2.62 3.10
CA THR A 86 11.94 -2.59 2.89
C THR A 86 12.57 -1.35 3.50
N VAL A 87 12.03 -0.16 3.20
CA VAL A 87 12.54 1.11 3.74
C VAL A 87 12.27 1.20 5.25
N SER A 88 11.09 0.81 5.71
CA SER A 88 10.70 0.82 7.13
C SER A 88 11.67 -0.03 7.97
N LYS A 89 11.97 -1.26 7.52
CA LYS A 89 12.93 -2.15 8.17
C LYS A 89 14.33 -1.55 8.17
N ALA A 90 14.79 -1.01 7.03
CA ALA A 90 16.11 -0.39 6.91
C ALA A 90 16.29 0.81 7.86
N LEU A 91 15.25 1.63 8.02
CA LEU A 91 15.27 2.82 8.88
C LEU A 91 14.93 2.52 10.34
N LYS A 92 14.61 1.26 10.67
CA LYS A 92 14.09 0.82 11.98
C LYS A 92 12.89 1.64 12.42
N TYR A 93 11.99 1.91 11.48
CA TYR A 93 10.78 2.69 11.75
C TYR A 93 9.79 1.87 12.59
N THR A 94 9.23 2.49 13.63
CA THR A 94 8.34 1.83 14.60
C THR A 94 6.95 2.46 14.66
N GLY A 95 6.65 3.40 13.75
CA GLY A 95 5.33 4.02 13.69
C GLY A 95 4.31 3.17 12.94
N ASN A 96 3.05 3.60 13.00
CA ASN A 96 1.94 2.92 12.34
C ASN A 96 1.90 3.25 10.84
N VAL A 97 1.61 2.22 10.03
CA VAL A 97 1.37 2.36 8.60
C VAL A 97 0.02 1.72 8.26
N ALA A 98 -0.71 2.33 7.34
CA ALA A 98 -2.01 1.83 6.91
C ALA A 98 -2.17 2.04 5.40
N LEU A 99 -2.86 1.10 4.75
CA LEU A 99 -3.27 1.19 3.36
C LEU A 99 -4.69 1.76 3.32
N LEU A 100 -4.91 2.77 2.50
CA LEU A 100 -6.22 3.40 2.34
C LEU A 100 -6.69 3.26 0.89
N LYS A 101 -7.74 2.46 0.69
CA LYS A 101 -8.46 2.31 -0.59
C LYS A 101 -9.90 2.81 -0.46
N GLY A 102 -10.59 2.94 -1.60
CA GLY A 102 -12.03 3.20 -1.59
C GLY A 102 -12.80 2.04 -0.96
N ARG A 103 -13.96 2.30 -0.33
CA ARG A 103 -14.77 1.31 0.40
C ARG A 103 -15.12 0.04 -0.39
N SER A 104 -15.31 0.16 -1.70
CA SER A 104 -15.58 -0.98 -2.59
C SER A 104 -14.41 -1.94 -2.76
N ASN A 105 -13.23 -1.63 -2.21
CA ASN A 105 -12.07 -2.53 -2.18
C ASN A 105 -11.98 -3.32 -0.87
N TYR A 106 -12.96 -3.17 0.01
CA TYR A 106 -13.02 -3.90 1.27
C TYR A 106 -14.29 -4.74 1.35
N LEU A 107 -14.12 -5.95 1.87
CA LEU A 107 -15.22 -6.85 2.19
C LEU A 107 -16.13 -6.21 3.26
N CYS A 108 -17.44 -6.27 3.02
CA CYS A 108 -18.45 -5.88 3.99
C CYS A 108 -19.03 -7.13 4.63
N LEU A 109 -18.71 -7.36 5.91
CA LEU A 109 -19.14 -8.56 6.65
C LEU A 109 -20.66 -8.67 6.71
N GLU A 110 -21.36 -7.56 6.91
CA GLU A 110 -22.82 -7.52 6.94
C GLU A 110 -23.42 -7.96 5.60
N ARG A 111 -22.93 -7.42 4.48
CA ARG A 111 -23.42 -7.79 3.15
C ARG A 111 -23.11 -9.24 2.80
N LEU A 112 -21.93 -9.72 3.19
CA LEU A 112 -21.57 -11.13 3.02
C LEU A 112 -22.54 -12.05 3.78
N GLU A 113 -22.90 -11.69 5.01
CA GLU A 113 -23.87 -12.44 5.82
C GLU A 113 -25.27 -12.39 5.20
N GLN A 114 -25.72 -11.24 4.68
CA GLN A 114 -26.98 -11.12 3.97
C GLN A 114 -27.06 -12.07 2.76
N GLN A 115 -25.99 -12.16 1.95
CA GLN A 115 -25.95 -13.10 0.82
C GLN A 115 -25.98 -14.57 1.26
N ALA A 116 -25.38 -14.89 2.41
CA ALA A 116 -25.41 -16.25 2.96
C ALA A 116 -26.79 -16.66 3.50
N LEU A 117 -27.58 -15.69 3.99
CA LEU A 117 -28.92 -15.91 4.54
C LEU A 117 -30.04 -15.86 3.48
N ALA A 118 -29.83 -15.12 2.38
CA ALA A 118 -30.85 -14.90 1.34
C ALA A 118 -31.22 -16.15 0.52
N GLY A 119 -30.51 -17.27 0.70
CA GLY A 119 -30.93 -18.63 0.35
C GLY A 119 -31.92 -18.80 -0.82
N GLY A 120 -31.49 -18.60 -2.07
CA GLY A 120 -32.18 -19.19 -3.22
C GLY A 120 -32.08 -18.48 -4.58
N ASP A 121 -31.98 -17.15 -4.63
CA ASP A 121 -32.17 -16.41 -5.90
C ASP A 121 -30.88 -16.10 -6.67
N LEU A 122 -29.72 -16.48 -6.15
CA LEU A 122 -28.44 -16.25 -6.82
C LEU A 122 -28.11 -17.41 -7.78
N PRO A 123 -27.53 -17.12 -8.97
CA PRO A 123 -26.95 -18.13 -9.83
C PRO A 123 -25.93 -18.99 -9.08
N VAL A 124 -25.85 -20.28 -9.43
CA VAL A 124 -24.96 -21.28 -8.80
C VAL A 124 -23.50 -20.79 -8.72
N GLN A 125 -23.02 -20.11 -9.76
CA GLN A 125 -21.66 -19.57 -9.77
C GLN A 125 -21.45 -18.50 -8.69
N ILE A 126 -22.39 -17.58 -8.52
CA ILE A 126 -22.30 -16.52 -7.51
C ILE A 126 -22.39 -17.12 -6.10
N LEU A 127 -23.25 -18.13 -5.91
CA LEU A 127 -23.33 -18.86 -4.63
C LEU A 127 -21.99 -19.52 -4.26
N SER A 128 -21.33 -20.15 -5.24
CA SER A 128 -20.00 -20.75 -5.05
C SER A 128 -18.98 -19.69 -4.60
N ASP A 129 -18.94 -18.54 -5.28
CA ASP A 129 -18.03 -17.46 -4.94
C ASP A 129 -18.31 -16.88 -3.55
N VAL A 130 -19.57 -16.70 -3.16
CA VAL A 130 -19.96 -16.24 -1.81
C VAL A 130 -19.48 -17.21 -0.72
N ILE A 131 -19.55 -18.53 -0.96
CA ILE A 131 -19.03 -19.54 -0.03
C ILE A 131 -17.50 -19.41 0.12
N LEU A 132 -16.78 -19.22 -0.99
CA LEU A 132 -15.33 -19.00 -0.98
C LEU A 132 -14.97 -17.71 -0.24
N LEU A 133 -15.73 -16.64 -0.44
CA LEU A 133 -15.54 -15.36 0.25
C LEU A 133 -15.76 -15.47 1.75
N ARG A 134 -16.74 -16.27 2.19
CA ARG A 134 -16.96 -16.57 3.61
C ARG A 134 -15.81 -17.37 4.23
N SER A 135 -15.19 -18.27 3.47
CA SER A 135 -13.99 -18.96 3.95
C SER A 135 -12.82 -17.97 4.09
N TRP A 136 -12.62 -17.14 3.07
CA TRP A 136 -11.56 -16.13 3.04
C TRP A 136 -11.73 -15.03 4.10
N SER A 137 -12.97 -14.65 4.44
CA SER A 137 -13.23 -13.62 5.47
C SER A 137 -12.69 -13.98 6.84
N ASN A 138 -12.50 -15.28 7.12
CA ASN A 138 -11.90 -15.76 8.38
C ASN A 138 -10.35 -15.79 8.34
N GLN A 139 -9.75 -15.54 7.18
CA GLN A 139 -8.30 -15.61 6.96
C GLN A 139 -7.68 -14.23 6.73
N THR A 140 -8.44 -13.30 6.14
CA THR A 140 -7.99 -11.93 5.92
C THR A 140 -7.91 -11.10 7.21
N VAL A 141 -6.96 -10.17 7.26
CA VAL A 141 -6.76 -9.26 8.41
C VAL A 141 -7.44 -7.92 8.18
N ASP A 142 -7.38 -7.39 6.96
CA ASP A 142 -7.85 -6.05 6.60
C ASP A 142 -9.08 -6.06 5.68
N GLY A 143 -9.46 -7.22 5.15
CA GLY A 143 -10.59 -7.37 4.23
C GLY A 143 -10.32 -6.79 2.84
N ASP A 144 -9.06 -6.50 2.48
CA ASP A 144 -8.71 -5.99 1.16
C ASP A 144 -8.91 -7.06 0.09
N ILE A 145 -9.86 -6.84 -0.81
CA ILE A 145 -10.27 -7.82 -1.81
C ILE A 145 -9.14 -8.19 -2.78
N SER A 146 -8.13 -7.33 -2.96
CA SER A 146 -6.97 -7.63 -3.82
C SER A 146 -6.10 -8.77 -3.28
N THR A 147 -6.28 -9.16 -2.02
CA THR A 147 -5.59 -10.30 -1.40
C THR A 147 -6.38 -11.61 -1.50
N CYS A 148 -7.61 -11.56 -2.03
CA CYS A 148 -8.45 -12.73 -2.23
C CYS A 148 -8.10 -13.42 -3.56
N VAL A 149 -7.43 -14.57 -3.48
CA VAL A 149 -7.06 -15.37 -4.67
C VAL A 149 -8.09 -16.46 -5.00
N SER A 150 -9.05 -16.70 -4.12
CA SER A 150 -10.04 -17.77 -4.27
C SER A 150 -11.21 -17.41 -5.18
N VAL A 151 -11.40 -16.14 -5.50
CA VAL A 151 -12.48 -15.65 -6.37
C VAL A 151 -11.89 -14.75 -7.45
N ALA A 152 -12.38 -14.89 -8.68
CA ALA A 152 -11.91 -14.10 -9.81
C ALA A 152 -12.20 -12.60 -9.60
N GLU A 153 -11.30 -11.72 -10.03
CA GLU A 153 -11.43 -10.26 -9.85
C GLU A 153 -12.68 -9.69 -10.55
N ASP A 154 -13.16 -10.33 -11.61
CA ASP A 154 -14.34 -9.96 -12.39
C ASP A 154 -15.64 -10.66 -11.93
N SER A 155 -15.59 -11.40 -10.82
CA SER A 155 -16.76 -12.07 -10.26
C SER A 155 -17.89 -11.08 -9.95
N GLN A 156 -19.10 -11.46 -10.36
CA GLN A 156 -20.32 -10.72 -10.05
C GLN A 156 -20.70 -10.77 -8.56
N ALA A 157 -20.00 -11.56 -7.74
CA ALA A 157 -20.18 -11.57 -6.29
C ALA A 157 -19.63 -10.31 -5.61
N TRP A 158 -18.60 -9.66 -6.17
CA TRP A 158 -17.93 -8.52 -5.52
C TRP A 158 -18.85 -7.34 -5.21
N PRO A 159 -19.70 -6.85 -6.13
CA PRO A 159 -20.64 -5.78 -5.81
C PRO A 159 -21.67 -6.17 -4.74
N LEU A 160 -21.94 -7.46 -4.58
CA LEU A 160 -22.89 -7.95 -3.57
C LEU A 160 -22.27 -7.92 -2.18
N VAL A 161 -20.97 -8.22 -2.04
CA VAL A 161 -20.29 -8.40 -0.74
C VAL A 161 -19.36 -7.25 -0.34
N THR A 162 -19.11 -6.27 -1.21
CA THR A 162 -18.27 -5.10 -0.89
C THR A 162 -19.12 -3.90 -0.50
N SER A 163 -18.52 -2.95 0.21
CA SER A 163 -19.21 -1.70 0.58
C SER A 163 -19.27 -0.76 -0.64
N THR A 164 -20.37 -0.83 -1.38
CA THR A 164 -20.75 0.13 -2.42
C THR A 164 -21.86 1.06 -1.91
N ASN A 165 -22.00 2.24 -2.52
CA ASN A 165 -23.23 3.02 -2.38
C ASN A 165 -24.39 2.35 -3.14
#